data_AF-A0A178FJE2-F1
#
_entry.id   AF-A0A178FJE2-F1
#
_cell.length_a   1.000
_cell.length_b   1.000
_cell.length_c   1.000
_cell.angle_alpha   90.00
_cell.angle_beta   90.00
_cell.angle_gamma   90.00
#
_symmetry.space_group_name_H-M   'P 1'
#
loop_
_entity.id
_entity.type
_entity.pdbx_description
1 polymer ?
#
loop_
_entity_poly.entity_id
_entity_poly.type
_entity_poly.pdbx_seq_one_letter_code
_entity_poly.pdbx_strand_id
1 'polypeptide(L)'
;MNWFTSRSESSHTEPSEEFINPARPDPQPRYRLEFMQNGALVKAWPSRDPTYPKRCGGGKWIKLATIPELDFLGLDRFQQIEASTDKTREDAFAEKMRLIGARWQAHYPDNHTIDFREREKVALYGWPSAGGLWVYPYDASDPVKLRTFIKLSGMLRLAVTMDEQSRLLKDHGAQFYEDPREYPPFADLKALKGRE
;
A
#
# COMPACT_ATOMS: atom_id res chain seq x y z
N MET A 1 54.63 -44.86 15.50
CA MET A 1 54.03 -44.11 14.38
C MET A 1 53.24 -45.06 13.51
N ASN A 2 51.96 -44.77 13.26
CA ASN A 2 51.24 -44.97 11.99
C ASN A 2 49.87 -44.27 12.11
N TRP A 3 49.40 -43.69 11.01
CA TRP A 3 48.16 -42.90 10.92
C TRP A 3 47.12 -43.63 10.03
N PHE A 4 45.89 -43.07 9.95
CA PHE A 4 44.66 -43.63 9.34
C PHE A 4 44.01 -44.75 10.18
N THR A 5 42.68 -44.86 10.34
CA THR A 5 41.50 -44.18 9.71
C THR A 5 40.45 -43.92 10.83
N SER A 6 39.30 -43.24 10.69
CA SER A 6 38.51 -42.78 9.52
C SER A 6 37.74 -41.48 9.80
N ARG A 7 36.75 -41.14 8.94
CA ARG A 7 35.77 -40.05 9.09
C ARG A 7 34.80 -40.28 10.25
N SER A 8 34.49 -39.22 11.00
CA SER A 8 33.22 -39.10 11.71
C SER A 8 32.13 -38.68 10.71
N GLU A 9 31.04 -39.43 10.64
CA GLU A 9 29.87 -39.03 9.85
C GLU A 9 29.17 -37.84 10.53
N SER A 10 28.94 -36.77 9.76
CA SER A 10 28.13 -35.65 10.21
C SER A 10 26.67 -36.09 10.25
N SER A 11 26.09 -36.13 11.44
CA SER A 11 24.64 -36.27 11.61
C SER A 11 23.95 -35.00 11.14
N HIS A 12 23.71 -34.90 9.83
CA HIS A 12 22.83 -33.88 9.27
C HIS A 12 21.39 -34.19 9.66
N THR A 13 20.96 -33.66 10.80
CA THR A 13 19.55 -33.57 11.16
C THR A 13 18.84 -32.69 10.12
N GLU A 14 17.86 -33.24 9.43
CA GLU A 14 17.01 -32.48 8.50
C GLU A 14 16.24 -31.38 9.26
N PRO A 15 16.04 -30.19 8.68
CA PRO A 15 15.23 -29.14 9.31
C PRO A 15 13.75 -29.47 9.15
N SER A 16 13.21 -30.19 10.14
CA SER A 16 11.78 -30.47 10.25
C SER A 16 10.98 -29.24 10.69
N GLU A 17 9.80 -29.10 10.10
CA GLU A 17 8.69 -28.22 10.49
C GLU A 17 8.80 -26.72 10.17
N GLU A 18 7.75 -26.24 9.50
CA GLU A 18 7.52 -24.83 9.21
C GLU A 18 7.37 -24.06 10.53
N PHE A 19 8.35 -23.23 10.87
CA PHE A 19 8.20 -22.22 11.92
C PHE A 19 7.17 -21.17 11.48
N ILE A 20 5.89 -21.48 11.69
CA ILE A 20 4.81 -20.50 11.77
C ILE A 20 5.10 -19.66 13.02
N ASN A 21 5.90 -18.62 12.81
CA ASN A 21 6.32 -17.70 13.85
C ASN A 21 5.06 -17.11 14.49
N PRO A 22 4.79 -17.34 15.79
CA PRO A 22 3.53 -16.93 16.40
C PRO A 22 3.37 -15.42 16.26
N ALA A 23 2.17 -14.99 15.88
CA ALA A 23 1.87 -13.57 15.71
C ALA A 23 2.17 -12.85 17.02
N ARG A 24 3.21 -11.98 17.01
CA ARG A 24 3.54 -11.15 18.17
C ARG A 24 2.28 -10.39 18.59
N PRO A 25 1.86 -10.46 19.87
CA PRO A 25 0.80 -9.59 20.37
C PRO A 25 1.24 -8.14 20.16
N ASP A 26 0.49 -7.38 19.36
CA ASP A 26 0.83 -5.97 19.12
C ASP A 26 0.46 -5.19 20.39
N PRO A 27 1.41 -4.55 21.09
CA PRO A 27 1.18 -4.01 22.44
C PRO A 27 0.40 -2.70 22.47
N GLN A 28 -0.21 -2.29 21.35
CA GLN A 28 -0.99 -1.05 21.21
C GLN A 28 -2.19 -1.29 20.29
N PRO A 29 -3.31 -0.57 20.46
CA PRO A 29 -4.42 -0.59 19.51
C PRO A 29 -3.91 -0.21 18.11
N ARG A 30 -4.18 -1.08 17.13
CA ARG A 30 -3.84 -0.85 15.73
C ARG A 30 -4.80 0.18 15.15
N TYR A 31 -4.50 1.48 15.22
CA TYR A 31 -5.35 2.50 14.60
C TYR A 31 -5.33 2.36 13.07
N ARG A 32 -6.48 2.01 12.48
CA ARG A 32 -6.75 2.08 11.04
C ARG A 32 -6.75 3.52 10.56
N LEU A 33 -7.29 4.44 11.36
CA LEU A 33 -7.23 5.88 11.13
C LEU A 33 -6.70 6.57 12.39
N GLU A 34 -5.60 7.30 12.23
CA GLU A 34 -5.05 8.21 13.24
C GLU A 34 -4.80 9.60 12.63
N PHE A 35 -4.76 10.63 13.46
CA PHE A 35 -4.46 12.00 13.01
C PHE A 35 -3.03 12.39 13.37
N MET A 36 -2.30 12.84 12.36
CA MET A 36 -0.94 13.36 12.48
C MET A 36 -0.96 14.88 12.27
N GLN A 37 0.14 15.58 12.57
CA GLN A 37 0.31 17.00 12.25
C GLN A 37 0.00 17.33 10.78
N ASN A 38 0.23 16.36 9.88
CA ASN A 38 0.03 16.48 8.44
C ASN A 38 -1.26 15.77 7.96
N GLY A 39 -2.29 15.63 8.81
CA GLY A 39 -3.61 15.09 8.45
C GLY A 39 -3.83 13.61 8.78
N ALA A 40 -4.86 13.03 8.16
CA ALA A 40 -5.33 11.67 8.42
C ALA A 40 -4.38 10.60 7.86
N LEU A 41 -3.83 9.76 8.73
CA LEU A 41 -2.98 8.62 8.39
C LEU A 41 -3.80 7.33 8.47
N VAL A 42 -4.03 6.71 7.32
CA VAL A 42 -4.81 5.48 7.17
C VAL A 42 -3.88 4.29 6.98
N LYS A 43 -4.24 3.14 7.59
CA LYS A 43 -3.48 1.89 7.57
C LYS A 43 -4.41 0.68 7.36
N ALA A 44 -3.94 -0.34 6.64
CA ALA A 44 -4.62 -1.63 6.50
C ALA A 44 -3.62 -2.80 6.62
N TRP A 45 -4.02 -3.89 7.27
CA TRP A 45 -3.16 -5.05 7.55
C TRP A 45 -3.71 -6.34 6.88
N PRO A 46 -3.46 -6.53 5.57
CA PRO A 46 -3.95 -7.70 4.86
C PRO A 46 -3.35 -9.00 5.41
N SER A 47 -4.02 -10.09 5.11
CA SER A 47 -3.65 -11.46 5.45
C SER A 47 -2.49 -12.01 4.61
N ARG A 48 -2.19 -11.39 3.45
CA ARG A 48 -1.11 -11.78 2.53
C ARG A 48 -0.21 -10.60 2.20
N ASP A 49 1.07 -10.88 2.00
CA ASP A 49 2.01 -9.92 1.44
C ASP A 49 1.88 -9.89 -0.10
N PRO A 50 1.60 -8.74 -0.74
CA PRO A 50 1.59 -8.62 -2.19
C PRO A 50 2.94 -8.96 -2.83
N THR A 51 4.08 -8.74 -2.15
CA THR A 51 5.41 -9.07 -2.69
C THR A 51 5.77 -10.55 -2.51
N TYR A 52 5.14 -11.23 -1.54
CA TYR A 52 5.33 -12.66 -1.29
C TYR A 52 4.00 -13.41 -1.13
N PRO A 53 3.26 -13.69 -2.22
CA PRO A 53 1.91 -14.28 -2.17
C PRO A 53 1.80 -15.66 -1.49
N LYS A 54 2.94 -16.35 -1.30
CA LYS A 54 3.04 -17.63 -0.57
C LYS A 54 3.22 -17.47 0.95
N ARG A 55 3.38 -16.24 1.46
CA ARG A 55 3.52 -15.94 2.89
C ARG A 55 2.29 -15.20 3.42
N CYS A 56 1.84 -15.61 4.60
CA CYS A 56 0.74 -14.96 5.32
C CYS A 56 1.28 -13.87 6.25
N GLY A 57 0.69 -12.69 6.18
CA GLY A 57 1.06 -11.51 6.98
C GLY A 57 2.45 -10.95 6.65
N GLY A 58 2.89 -9.98 7.46
CA GLY A 58 4.23 -9.40 7.34
C GLY A 58 4.31 -7.98 6.77
N GLY A 59 3.20 -7.25 6.65
CA GLY A 59 3.24 -5.82 6.30
C GLY A 59 1.90 -5.10 6.46
N LYS A 60 1.84 -3.86 5.98
CA LYS A 60 0.64 -3.01 5.98
C LYS A 60 0.63 -2.03 4.80
N TRP A 61 -0.55 -1.71 4.30
CA TRP A 61 -0.74 -0.53 3.44
C TRP A 61 -0.80 0.72 4.30
N ILE A 62 -0.24 1.84 3.83
CA ILE A 62 -0.22 3.11 4.55
C ILE A 62 -0.37 4.32 3.62
N LYS A 63 -1.24 5.27 3.97
CA LYS A 63 -1.43 6.53 3.23
C LYS A 63 -1.80 7.69 4.14
N LEU A 64 -1.28 8.90 3.86
CA LEU A 64 -1.92 10.13 4.31
C LEU A 64 -3.09 10.43 3.37
N ALA A 65 -4.30 10.18 3.83
CA ALA A 65 -5.53 10.29 3.04
C ALA A 65 -6.03 11.75 2.98
N THR A 66 -6.66 12.09 1.87
CA THR A 66 -7.38 13.36 1.68
C THR A 66 -8.85 13.23 2.11
N ILE A 67 -9.57 14.36 2.15
CA ILE A 67 -11.00 14.40 2.51
C ILE A 67 -11.85 13.42 1.68
N PRO A 68 -11.87 13.49 0.32
CA PRO A 68 -12.72 12.61 -0.47
C PRO A 68 -12.25 11.15 -0.49
N GLU A 69 -10.98 10.88 -0.16
CA GLU A 69 -10.48 9.52 0.02
C GLU A 69 -10.99 8.89 1.34
N LEU A 70 -11.11 9.66 2.42
CA LEU A 70 -11.76 9.21 3.65
C LEU A 70 -13.24 8.90 3.41
N ASP A 71 -13.93 9.78 2.68
CA ASP A 71 -15.33 9.60 2.31
C ASP A 71 -15.51 8.34 1.41
N PHE A 72 -14.60 8.08 0.45
CA PHE A 72 -14.56 6.85 -0.35
C PHE A 72 -14.31 5.57 0.48
N LEU A 73 -13.40 5.66 1.47
CA LEU A 73 -13.13 4.57 2.40
C LEU A 73 -14.29 4.31 3.38
N GLY A 74 -15.18 5.28 3.58
CA GLY A 74 -16.26 5.25 4.57
C GLY A 74 -15.75 5.46 6.00
N LEU A 75 -14.76 6.33 6.17
CA LEU A 75 -14.16 6.67 7.46
C LEU A 75 -14.62 8.07 7.91
N ASP A 76 -14.86 8.22 9.22
CA ASP A 76 -15.12 9.54 9.79
C ASP A 76 -13.88 10.45 9.70
N ARG A 77 -14.10 11.75 9.48
CA ARG A 77 -13.02 12.71 9.21
C ARG A 77 -12.38 13.31 10.47
N PHE A 78 -12.94 13.04 11.64
CA PHE A 78 -12.55 13.64 12.93
C PHE A 78 -12.37 12.63 14.07
N GLN A 79 -12.76 11.36 13.89
CA GLN A 79 -12.59 10.28 14.86
C GLN A 79 -11.46 9.32 14.48
N GLN A 80 -10.66 8.92 15.48
CA GLN A 80 -9.71 7.81 15.33
C GLN A 80 -10.48 6.50 15.29
N ILE A 81 -10.03 5.55 14.45
CA ILE A 81 -10.73 4.28 14.22
C ILE A 81 -9.72 3.14 14.38
N GLU A 82 -10.05 2.14 15.20
CA GLU A 82 -9.27 0.91 15.34
C GLU A 82 -9.41 0.00 14.11
N ALA A 83 -8.38 -0.79 13.83
CA ALA A 83 -8.37 -1.79 12.76
C ALA A 83 -9.31 -2.95 13.09
N SER A 84 -9.80 -3.60 12.04
CA SER A 84 -10.67 -4.75 12.22
C SER A 84 -9.86 -5.97 12.67
N THR A 85 -10.37 -6.71 13.64
CA THR A 85 -9.85 -8.03 14.01
C THR A 85 -10.21 -9.09 12.97
N ASP A 86 -11.31 -8.89 12.23
CA ASP A 86 -11.75 -9.70 11.10
C ASP A 86 -10.81 -9.49 9.89
N LYS A 87 -10.13 -10.58 9.49
CA LYS A 87 -9.17 -10.58 8.39
C LYS A 87 -9.79 -10.38 7.02
N THR A 88 -10.99 -10.90 6.78
CA THR A 88 -11.70 -10.70 5.51
C THR A 88 -12.08 -9.22 5.34
N ARG A 89 -12.42 -8.53 6.43
CA ARG A 89 -12.65 -7.08 6.42
C ARG A 89 -11.37 -6.26 6.23
N GLU A 90 -10.25 -6.67 6.82
CA GLU A 90 -8.95 -6.01 6.56
C GLU A 90 -8.48 -6.22 5.12
N ASP A 91 -8.65 -7.40 4.54
CA ASP A 91 -8.30 -7.68 3.13
C ASP A 91 -9.14 -6.83 2.17
N ALA A 92 -10.46 -6.79 2.35
CA ALA A 92 -11.34 -5.93 1.55
C ALA A 92 -11.03 -4.43 1.71
N PHE A 93 -10.56 -4.02 2.90
CA PHE A 93 -10.14 -2.65 3.16
C PHE A 93 -8.75 -2.34 2.55
N ALA A 94 -7.84 -3.31 2.53
CA ALA A 94 -6.54 -3.22 1.86
C ALA A 94 -6.68 -3.02 0.34
N GLU A 95 -7.61 -3.70 -0.32
CA GLU A 95 -7.89 -3.45 -1.74
C GLU A 95 -8.39 -2.01 -2.00
N LYS A 96 -9.24 -1.46 -1.11
CA LYS A 96 -9.63 -0.04 -1.20
C LYS A 96 -8.44 0.91 -0.99
N MET A 97 -7.50 0.54 -0.10
CA MET A 97 -6.27 1.32 0.12
C MET A 97 -5.36 1.33 -1.13
N ARG A 98 -5.32 0.24 -1.91
CA ARG A 98 -4.62 0.22 -3.21
C ARG A 98 -5.23 1.21 -4.19
N LEU A 99 -6.56 1.26 -4.31
CA LEU A 99 -7.27 2.19 -5.22
C LEU A 99 -6.95 3.66 -4.95
N ILE A 100 -6.75 4.05 -3.68
CA ILE A 100 -6.31 5.41 -3.33
C ILE A 100 -4.79 5.58 -3.34
N GLY A 101 -4.00 4.60 -3.77
CA GLY A 101 -2.54 4.73 -3.86
C GLY A 101 -1.83 4.77 -2.52
N ALA A 102 -2.28 3.95 -1.56
CA ALA A 102 -1.47 3.61 -0.42
C ALA A 102 -0.19 2.90 -0.85
N ARG A 103 0.89 3.11 -0.09
CA ARG A 103 2.15 2.39 -0.29
C ARG A 103 2.19 1.15 0.59
N TRP A 104 2.80 0.07 0.09
CA TRP A 104 3.12 -1.08 0.92
C TRP A 104 4.24 -0.75 1.91
N GLN A 105 4.15 -1.31 3.12
CA GLN A 105 5.20 -1.28 4.12
C GLN A 105 5.34 -2.67 4.74
N ALA A 106 6.35 -3.43 4.28
CA ALA A 106 6.76 -4.68 4.90
C ALA A 106 7.26 -4.46 6.35
N HIS A 107 7.16 -5.53 7.15
CA HIS A 107 7.47 -5.55 8.59
C HIS A 107 8.92 -5.97 8.89
N TYR A 108 9.61 -6.57 7.91
CA TYR A 108 10.98 -7.06 8.04
C TYR A 108 12.00 -6.06 7.45
N PRO A 109 13.00 -5.61 8.23
CA PRO A 109 14.13 -4.85 7.73
C PRO A 109 15.24 -5.80 7.22
N ASP A 110 14.89 -6.73 6.34
CA ASP A 110 15.84 -7.74 5.84
C ASP A 110 16.78 -7.09 4.82
N ASN A 111 18.07 -7.07 5.16
CA ASN A 111 19.12 -6.30 4.48
C ASN A 111 19.61 -6.94 3.15
N HIS A 112 18.68 -7.51 2.39
CA HIS A 112 18.93 -8.11 1.08
C HIS A 112 18.25 -7.28 0.01
N THR A 113 18.93 -6.20 -0.40
CA THR A 113 18.65 -5.42 -1.62
C THR A 113 17.16 -5.33 -1.95
N ILE A 114 16.39 -4.62 -1.11
CA ILE A 114 15.12 -4.04 -1.56
C ILE A 114 15.44 -3.30 -2.86
N ASP A 115 14.90 -3.75 -4.00
CA ASP A 115 15.15 -3.01 -5.23
C ASP A 115 14.42 -1.67 -5.11
N PHE A 116 15.20 -0.62 -4.84
CA PHE A 116 14.69 0.74 -4.73
C PHE A 116 14.08 1.24 -6.06
N ARG A 117 14.25 0.50 -7.18
CA ARG A 117 13.55 0.69 -8.46
C ARG A 117 12.12 0.12 -8.46
N GLU A 118 11.86 -0.93 -7.69
CA GLU A 118 10.52 -1.51 -7.43
C GLU A 118 9.74 -0.73 -6.35
N ARG A 119 10.07 0.56 -6.16
CA ARG A 119 9.05 1.50 -5.72
C ARG A 119 7.94 1.50 -6.77
N GLU A 120 6.86 0.76 -6.52
CA GLU A 120 5.55 1.12 -7.02
C GLU A 120 5.33 2.58 -6.62
N LYS A 121 5.51 3.44 -7.62
CA LYS A 121 5.60 4.89 -7.45
C LYS A 121 4.29 5.33 -6.84
N VAL A 122 4.34 5.89 -5.63
CA VAL A 122 3.18 6.48 -4.93
C VAL A 122 2.66 7.63 -5.77
N ALA A 123 1.86 7.32 -6.78
CA ALA A 123 1.30 8.29 -7.69
C ALA A 123 0.10 8.96 -7.02
N LEU A 124 -0.21 10.16 -7.48
CA LEU A 124 -1.42 10.84 -7.06
C LEU A 124 -2.53 10.40 -8.02
N TYR A 125 -3.62 9.88 -7.46
CA TYR A 125 -4.77 9.40 -8.23
C TYR A 125 -5.96 10.33 -8.11
N GLY A 126 -6.72 10.46 -9.20
CA GLY A 126 -8.01 11.12 -9.23
C GLY A 126 -9.02 10.22 -9.93
N TRP A 127 -10.11 9.91 -9.24
CA TRP A 127 -11.18 9.03 -9.72
C TRP A 127 -12.42 9.88 -10.03
N PRO A 128 -12.57 10.43 -11.25
CA PRO A 128 -13.69 11.31 -11.57
C PRO A 128 -15.01 10.52 -11.57
N SER A 129 -16.11 11.20 -11.24
CA SER A 129 -17.45 10.61 -11.23
C SER A 129 -17.91 10.12 -12.61
N ALA A 130 -17.36 10.70 -13.68
CA ALA A 130 -17.55 10.26 -15.06
C ALA A 130 -16.84 8.95 -15.44
N GLY A 131 -15.98 8.40 -14.58
CA GLY A 131 -15.21 7.18 -14.84
C GLY A 131 -13.81 7.44 -15.43
N GLY A 132 -13.00 6.37 -15.43
CA GLY A 132 -11.56 6.43 -15.71
C GLY A 132 -10.71 6.82 -14.51
N LEU A 133 -9.44 7.13 -14.75
CA LEU A 133 -8.43 7.39 -13.73
C LEU A 133 -7.42 8.44 -14.21
N TRP A 134 -7.19 9.47 -13.38
CA TRP A 134 -6.05 10.39 -13.53
C TRP A 134 -4.88 9.91 -12.67
N VAL A 135 -3.67 9.90 -13.26
CA VAL A 135 -2.42 9.48 -12.60
C VAL A 135 -1.36 10.57 -12.76
N TYR A 136 -0.87 11.09 -11.65
CA TYR A 136 0.38 11.88 -11.64
C TYR A 136 1.50 11.04 -10.99
N PRO A 137 2.44 10.49 -11.78
CA PRO A 137 3.44 9.56 -11.27
C PRO A 137 4.48 10.25 -10.38
N TYR A 138 4.92 9.57 -9.32
CA TYR A 138 6.09 10.00 -8.56
C TYR A 138 7.37 9.77 -9.37
N ASP A 139 8.10 10.84 -9.65
CA ASP A 139 9.38 10.82 -10.36
C ASP A 139 10.43 11.58 -9.55
N ALA A 140 11.34 10.85 -8.90
CA ALA A 140 12.45 11.41 -8.15
C ALA A 140 13.65 11.80 -9.03
N SER A 141 13.69 11.35 -10.29
CA SER A 141 14.80 11.66 -11.20
C SER A 141 14.66 13.05 -11.83
N ASP A 142 13.43 13.58 -11.87
CA ASP A 142 13.10 14.91 -12.35
C ASP A 142 12.77 15.85 -11.17
N PRO A 143 13.67 16.80 -10.82
CA PRO A 143 13.44 17.73 -9.71
C PRO A 143 12.27 18.69 -9.92
N VAL A 144 11.82 18.91 -11.16
CA VAL A 144 10.66 19.76 -11.48
C VAL A 144 9.38 18.97 -11.18
N LYS A 145 9.26 17.74 -11.68
CA LYS A 145 8.13 16.85 -11.33
C LYS A 145 8.08 16.56 -9.84
N LEU A 146 9.21 16.35 -9.16
CA LEU A 146 9.23 16.12 -7.72
C LEU A 146 8.68 17.32 -6.92
N ARG A 147 9.06 18.56 -7.29
CA ARG A 147 8.49 19.77 -6.67
C ARG A 147 6.99 19.91 -6.96
N THR A 148 6.57 19.64 -8.20
CA THR A 148 5.15 19.66 -8.60
C THR A 148 4.35 18.61 -7.85
N PHE A 149 4.87 17.39 -7.70
CA PHE A 149 4.29 16.29 -6.92
C PHE A 149 4.06 16.69 -5.46
N ILE A 150 5.07 17.27 -4.80
CA ILE A 150 4.96 17.70 -3.39
C ILE A 150 3.91 18.80 -3.25
N LYS A 151 3.90 19.79 -4.15
CA LYS A 151 2.90 20.86 -4.18
C LYS A 151 1.48 20.30 -4.40
N LEU A 152 1.30 19.42 -5.39
CA LEU A 152 0.04 18.74 -5.67
C LEU A 152 -0.45 17.90 -4.49
N SER A 153 0.43 17.14 -3.83
CA SER A 153 0.07 16.33 -2.66
C SER A 153 -0.46 17.19 -1.50
N GLY A 154 0.05 18.41 -1.35
CA GLY A 154 -0.52 19.41 -0.43
C GLY A 154 -1.89 19.92 -0.89
N MET A 155 -1.99 20.32 -2.16
CA MET A 155 -3.22 20.89 -2.74
C MET A 155 -4.39 19.90 -2.80
N LEU A 156 -4.14 18.61 -3.05
CA LEU A 156 -5.17 17.55 -3.08
C LEU A 156 -5.87 17.33 -1.73
N ARG A 157 -5.29 17.82 -0.63
CA ARG A 157 -5.90 17.78 0.71
C ARG A 157 -6.93 18.88 0.92
N LEU A 158 -6.93 19.90 0.05
CA LEU A 158 -7.91 20.99 0.02
C LEU A 158 -9.13 20.64 -0.84
N ALA A 159 -9.01 19.64 -1.72
CA ALA A 159 -10.13 19.12 -2.48
C ALA A 159 -11.12 18.39 -1.57
N VAL A 160 -12.41 18.62 -1.77
CA VAL A 160 -13.52 17.99 -1.03
C VAL A 160 -14.26 16.94 -1.85
N THR A 161 -13.99 16.83 -3.16
CA THR A 161 -14.54 15.78 -4.04
C THR A 161 -13.45 15.10 -4.87
N MET A 162 -13.71 13.86 -5.32
CA MET A 162 -12.80 13.15 -6.24
C MET A 162 -12.72 13.83 -7.62
N ASP A 163 -13.76 14.55 -8.03
CA ASP A 163 -13.77 15.37 -9.27
C ASP A 163 -12.85 16.59 -9.15
N GLU A 164 -12.81 17.26 -8.00
CA GLU A 164 -11.84 18.32 -7.75
C GLU A 164 -10.39 17.83 -7.78
N GLN A 165 -10.13 16.65 -7.22
CA GLN A 165 -8.82 16.00 -7.31
C GLN A 165 -8.45 15.69 -8.76
N SER A 166 -9.39 15.09 -9.51
CA SER A 166 -9.21 14.73 -10.92
C SER A 166 -8.93 15.95 -11.79
N ARG A 167 -9.68 17.06 -11.58
CA ARG A 167 -9.42 18.35 -12.22
C ARG A 167 -8.03 18.88 -11.86
N LEU A 168 -7.67 18.87 -10.58
CA LEU A 168 -6.37 19.38 -10.14
C LEU A 168 -5.19 18.63 -10.80
N LEU A 169 -5.30 17.30 -10.88
CA LEU A 169 -4.32 16.45 -11.53
C LEU A 169 -4.25 16.72 -13.04
N LYS A 170 -5.40 16.78 -13.72
CA LYS A 170 -5.50 17.15 -15.13
C LYS A 170 -4.81 18.49 -15.43
N ASP A 171 -5.11 19.52 -14.63
CA ASP A 171 -4.58 20.88 -14.80
C ASP A 171 -3.04 20.96 -14.61
N HIS A 172 -2.43 19.94 -14.00
CA HIS A 172 -0.97 19.84 -13.80
C HIS A 172 -0.31 18.76 -14.68
N GLY A 173 -1.00 18.26 -15.71
CA GLY A 173 -0.42 17.33 -16.69
C GLY A 173 -0.33 15.88 -16.20
N ALA A 174 -1.25 15.45 -15.33
CA ALA A 174 -1.47 14.02 -15.09
C ALA A 174 -1.92 13.29 -16.36
N GLN A 175 -1.64 12.00 -16.44
CA GLN A 175 -2.12 11.13 -17.52
C GLN A 175 -3.53 10.63 -17.19
N PHE A 176 -4.42 10.58 -18.18
CA PHE A 176 -5.72 9.93 -18.08
C PHE A 176 -5.66 8.51 -18.64
N TYR A 177 -6.38 7.61 -17.99
CA TYR A 177 -6.68 6.25 -18.44
C TYR A 177 -8.19 6.08 -18.44
N GLU A 178 -8.78 5.74 -19.58
CA GLU A 178 -10.23 5.49 -19.68
C GLU A 178 -10.60 4.19 -18.95
N ASP A 179 -9.78 3.16 -19.12
CA ASP A 179 -9.81 1.95 -18.31
C ASP A 179 -8.67 1.97 -17.27
N PRO A 180 -8.97 2.03 -15.95
CA PRO A 180 -7.96 1.97 -14.90
C PRO A 180 -7.01 0.77 -14.99
N ARG A 181 -7.42 -0.33 -15.63
CA ARG A 181 -6.60 -1.56 -15.80
C ARG A 181 -5.44 -1.39 -16.78
N GLU A 182 -5.46 -0.35 -17.63
CA GLU A 182 -4.32 0.03 -18.48
C GLU A 182 -3.15 0.58 -17.65
N TYR A 183 -3.42 1.05 -16.43
CA TYR A 183 -2.37 1.48 -15.51
C TYR A 183 -1.82 0.27 -14.73
N PRO A 184 -0.53 -0.09 -14.85
CA PRO A 184 -0.03 -1.39 -14.40
C PRO A 184 -0.31 -1.78 -12.93
N PRO A 185 -0.23 -0.88 -11.93
CA PRO A 185 -0.61 -1.17 -10.53
C PRO A 185 -2.07 -1.60 -10.31
N PHE A 186 -2.92 -1.45 -11.34
CA PHE A 186 -4.35 -1.78 -11.34
C PHE A 186 -4.74 -2.79 -12.43
N ALA A 187 -3.77 -3.39 -13.12
CA ALA A 187 -4.03 -4.41 -14.14
C ALA A 187 -4.71 -5.68 -13.60
N ASP A 188 -4.57 -5.95 -12.29
CA ASP A 188 -5.23 -7.05 -11.57
C ASP A 188 -6.62 -6.69 -11.01
N LEU A 189 -7.09 -5.44 -11.19
CA LEU A 189 -8.43 -5.05 -10.75
C LEU A 189 -9.47 -5.90 -11.46
N LYS A 190 -10.17 -6.74 -10.68
CA LYS A 190 -11.40 -7.40 -11.11
C LYS A 190 -12.35 -6.31 -11.58
N ALA A 191 -12.94 -6.51 -12.77
CA ALA A 191 -13.88 -5.56 -13.34
C ALA A 191 -14.92 -5.15 -12.28
N LEU A 192 -14.95 -3.87 -11.96
CA LEU A 192 -15.98 -3.28 -11.11
C LEU A 192 -17.30 -3.51 -11.83
N LYS A 193 -18.05 -4.54 -11.43
CA LYS A 193 -19.44 -4.70 -11.87
C LYS A 193 -20.13 -3.38 -11.55
N GLY A 194 -20.73 -2.77 -12.56
CA GLY A 194 -21.29 -1.43 -12.47
C GLY A 194 -22.21 -1.30 -11.27
N ARG A 195 -22.18 -0.13 -10.63
CA ARG A 195 -23.29 0.29 -9.78
C ARG A 195 -24.49 0.49 -10.71
N GLU A 196 -25.43 -0.44 -10.66
CA GLU A 196 -26.84 -0.18 -11.03
C GLU A 196 -27.47 0.79 -10.02
#